data_AF-A0A140L7S3-F1
#
_entry.id   AF-A0A140L7S3-F1
#
_cell.length_a   1.000
_cell.length_b   1.000
_cell.length_c   1.000
_cell.angle_alpha   90.00
_cell.angle_beta   90.00
_cell.angle_gamma   90.00
#
_symmetry.space_group_name_H-M   'P 1'
#
loop_
_entity.id
_entity.type
_entity.pdbx_description
1 polymer ?
#
loop_
_entity_poly.entity_id
_entity_poly.type
_entity_poly.pdbx_seq_one_letter_code
_entity_poly.pdbx_strand_id
1 'polypeptide(L)' 'MYQDKQIVCKDCGTEFTFTTGEQQFYAEKGFDNEPKKCKDCRQKAKRSFSKPNNGGQKRAFERSRY' A
#
# COMPACT_ATOMS: atom_id res chain seq x y z
N MET A 1 -18.58 2.07 18.71
CA MET A 1 -18.55 0.59 18.63
C MET A 1 -17.92 0.22 17.30
N TYR A 2 -16.84 -0.56 17.32
CA TYR A 2 -16.19 -1.04 16.11
C TYR A 2 -16.73 -2.44 15.81
N GLN A 3 -17.55 -2.54 14.76
CA GLN A 3 -18.13 -3.80 14.31
C GLN A 3 -17.39 -4.28 13.07
N ASP A 4 -17.30 -5.60 12.92
CA ASP A 4 -16.93 -6.23 11.67
C ASP A 4 -17.93 -5.83 10.58
N LYS A 5 -17.42 -5.29 9.50
CA LYS A 5 -18.23 -4.88 8.35
C LYS A 5 -17.66 -5.50 7.10
N GLN A 6 -18.51 -6.15 6.31
CA GLN A 6 -18.09 -6.61 4.99
C GLN A 6 -18.19 -5.45 4.00
N ILE A 7 -17.10 -5.19 3.29
CA ILE A 7 -17.00 -4.11 2.31
C ILE A 7 -16.44 -4.66 1.00
N VAL A 8 -16.90 -4.10 -0.11
CA VAL A 8 -16.50 -4.51 -1.46
C VAL A 8 -15.26 -3.73 -1.89
N CYS A 9 -14.22 -4.44 -2.33
CA CYS A 9 -13.03 -3.80 -2.88
C CYS A 9 -13.37 -3.10 -4.21
N LYS A 10 -13.09 -1.79 -4.32
CA LYS A 10 -13.32 -1.03 -5.57
C LYS A 10 -12.40 -1.44 -6.72
N ASP A 11 -11.28 -2.09 -6.42
CA ASP A 11 -10.24 -2.44 -7.39
C ASP A 11 -10.47 -3.83 -8.01
N CYS A 12 -10.90 -4.81 -7.21
CA CYS A 12 -11.10 -6.20 -7.66
C CYS A 12 -12.50 -6.76 -7.44
N GLY A 13 -13.42 -5.99 -6.83
CA GLY A 13 -14.81 -6.41 -6.60
C GLY A 13 -15.01 -7.47 -5.52
N THR A 14 -13.95 -7.89 -4.81
CA THR A 14 -14.04 -8.91 -3.77
C THR A 14 -14.58 -8.33 -2.47
N GLU A 15 -15.51 -9.03 -1.82
CA GLU A 15 -15.95 -8.75 -0.46
C GLU A 15 -14.85 -9.11 0.54
N PHE A 16 -14.54 -8.19 1.46
CA PHE A 16 -13.60 -8.45 2.54
C PHE A 16 -14.13 -7.90 3.87
N THR A 17 -13.77 -8.59 4.95
CA THR A 17 -14.17 -8.22 6.30
C THR A 17 -13.26 -7.14 6.84
N PHE A 18 -13.80 -5.94 7.05
CA PHE A 18 -13.17 -4.86 7.79
C PHE A 18 -13.41 -5.07 9.28
N THR A 19 -12.43 -5.67 9.94
CA THR A 19 -12.52 -6.07 11.35
C THR A 19 -12.28 -4.90 12.30
N THR A 20 -12.73 -5.04 13.54
CA THR A 20 -12.48 -4.08 14.63
C THR A 20 -10.99 -3.75 14.80
N GLY A 21 -10.12 -4.77 14.72
CA GLY A 21 -8.68 -4.58 14.84
C GLY A 21 -8.08 -3.73 13.71
N GLU A 22 -8.64 -3.83 12.49
CA GLU A 22 -8.25 -2.93 11.40
C GLU A 22 -8.76 -1.51 11.62
N GLN A 23 -9.99 -1.31 12.12
CA GLN A 23 -10.50 0.02 12.48
C GLN A 23 -9.61 0.71 13.52
N GLN A 24 -9.16 -0.02 14.55
CA GLN A 24 -8.23 0.51 15.55
C GLN A 24 -6.90 0.92 14.91
N PHE A 25 -6.33 0.09 14.04
CA PHE A 25 -5.09 0.42 13.34
C PHE A 25 -5.22 1.65 12.43
N TYR A 26 -6.37 1.84 11.77
CA TYR A 26 -6.63 3.02 10.94
C TYR A 26 -6.83 4.28 11.80
N ALA A 27 -7.54 4.16 12.93
CA ALA A 27 -7.71 5.26 13.89
C ALA A 27 -6.38 5.70 14.51
N GLU A 28 -5.52 4.75 14.91
CA GLU A 28 -4.17 5.05 15.43
C GLU A 28 -3.27 5.72 14.38
N LYS A 29 -3.47 5.42 13.10
CA LYS A 29 -2.76 6.05 11.99
C LYS A 29 -3.31 7.42 11.61
N GLY A 30 -4.42 7.87 12.19
CA GLY A 30 -5.09 9.12 11.82
C GLY A 30 -5.82 9.07 10.47
N PHE A 31 -6.23 7.87 10.04
CA PHE A 31 -7.05 7.72 8.83
C PHE A 31 -8.53 7.67 9.21
N ASP A 32 -9.24 8.78 8.98
CA ASP A 32 -10.71 8.87 9.11
C ASP A 32 -11.47 8.08 8.03
N ASN A 33 -10.78 7.64 6.98
CA ASN A 33 -11.41 7.01 5.81
C ASN A 33 -11.34 5.48 5.85
N GLU A 34 -12.50 4.86 5.65
CA GLU A 34 -12.63 3.41 5.48
C GLU A 34 -11.84 2.91 4.26
N PRO A 35 -11.16 1.76 4.36
CA PRO A 35 -10.39 1.21 3.26
C PRO A 35 -11.29 0.80 2.10
N LYS A 36 -11.15 1.49 0.97
CA LYS A 36 -11.88 1.13 -0.28
C LYS A 36 -11.23 0.00 -1.07
N LYS A 37 -10.08 -0.50 -0.62
CA LYS A 37 -9.30 -1.56 -1.27
C LYS A 37 -8.97 -2.66 -0.27
N CYS A 38 -9.10 -3.92 -0.69
CA CYS A 38 -8.74 -5.07 0.13
C CYS A 38 -7.21 -5.12 0.37
N LYS A 39 -6.82 -5.86 1.41
CA LYS A 39 -5.41 -6.10 1.77
C LYS A 39 -4.59 -6.63 0.59
N ASP A 40 -5.19 -7.48 -0.24
CA ASP A 40 -4.54 -8.11 -1.39
C ASP A 40 -4.17 -7.08 -2.47
N CYS A 41 -5.11 -6.21 -2.86
CA CYS A 41 -4.85 -5.10 -3.78
C CYS A 41 -3.85 -4.10 -3.22
N ARG A 42 -3.92 -3.80 -1.92
CA ARG A 42 -2.95 -2.92 -1.24
C ARG A 42 -1.55 -3.53 -1.24
N GLN A 43 -1.44 -4.85 -1.02
CA GLN A 43 -0.18 -5.58 -1.09
C GLN A 43 0.36 -5.68 -2.52
N LYS A 44 -0.50 -5.94 -3.52
CA LYS A 44 -0.11 -5.93 -4.95
C LYS A 44 0.50 -4.59 -5.35
N ALA A 45 -0.16 -3.48 -5.00
CA ALA A 45 0.38 -2.14 -5.24
C ALA A 45 1.75 -1.91 -4.59
N LYS A 46 1.93 -2.38 -3.35
CA LYS A 46 3.22 -2.29 -2.65
C LYS A 46 4.30 -3.14 -3.32
N ARG A 47 3.98 -4.35 -3.79
CA ARG A 47 4.90 -5.24 -4.52
C ARG A 47 5.34 -4.64 -5.86
N SER A 48 4.45 -3.94 -6.57
CA SER A 48 4.79 -3.23 -7.80
C SER A 48 5.76 -2.06 -7.57
N PHE A 49 5.66 -1.39 -6.40
CA PHE A 49 6.59 -0.31 -6.01
C PHE A 49 7.90 -0.84 -5.41
N SER A 50 7.91 -2.01 -4.78
CA SER A 50 9.14 -2.71 -4.35
C SER A 50 9.79 -3.47 -5.51
N LYS A 51 9.98 -2.80 -6.64
CA LYS A 51 11.05 -3.20 -7.55
C LYS A 51 12.35 -2.83 -6.84
N PRO A 52 13.25 -3.77 -6.52
CA PRO A 52 14.58 -3.37 -6.10
C PRO A 52 15.16 -2.58 -7.26
N ASN A 53 15.31 -1.26 -7.09
CA ASN A 53 16.24 -0.49 -7.89
C ASN A 53 17.66 -0.89 -7.47
N ASN A 54 17.99 -2.17 -7.70
CA ASN A 54 19.34 -2.68 -7.78
C ASN A 54 19.82 -2.35 -9.20
N GLY A 55 20.25 -1.10 -9.36
CA GLY A 55 20.64 -0.48 -10.61
C GLY A 55 21.06 0.96 -10.30
N GLY A 56 22.13 1.17 -9.54
CA GLY A 56 23.44 0.83 -10.07
C GLY A 56 23.82 1.75 -11.23
N GLN A 57 23.48 3.05 -11.18
CA GLN A 57 24.10 4.07 -12.02
C GLN A 57 25.04 4.92 -11.17
N LYS A 58 26.11 4.24 -10.75
CA LYS A 58 27.46 4.81 -10.64
C LYS A 58 27.71 5.79 -11.78
N ARG A 59 27.44 7.07 -11.55
CA ARG A 59 27.93 8.16 -12.38
C ARG A 59 29.43 8.31 -12.10
N ALA A 60 30.20 7.37 -12.64
CA ALA A 60 31.60 7.62 -12.95
C ALA A 60 31.62 8.64 -14.08
N PHE A 61 31.56 9.93 -13.73
CA PHE A 61 31.92 11.00 -14.67
C PHE A 61 33.38 11.36 -14.44
N GLU A 62 34.24 10.36 -14.59
CA GLU A 62 35.64 10.59 -14.91
C GLU A 62 35.72 10.62 -16.43
N ARG A 63 35.65 11.82 -17.01
CA ARG A 63 36.39 12.16 -18.24
C ARG A 63 36.24 13.63 -18.62
N SER A 64 37.40 14.28 -18.57
CA SER A 64 37.91 15.17 -19.59
C SER A 64 37.48 16.64 -19.57
N ARG A 65 38.52 17.45 -19.33
CA ARG A 65 38.85 18.71 -20.02
C ARG A 65 37.93 19.88 -19.70
N TYR A 66 38.40 20.77 -18.84
CA TYR A 66 39.17 21.94 -19.28
C TYR A 66 40.02 22.44 -18.12
#